data_AF-A0A0H3ZX79-F1
#
_entry.id   AF-A0A0H3ZX79-F1
#
_cell.length_a   1.000
_cell.length_b   1.000
_cell.length_c   1.000
_cell.angle_alpha   90.00
_cell.angle_beta   90.00
_cell.angle_gamma   90.00
#
_symmetry.space_group_name_H-M   'P 1'
#
loop_
_entity.id
_entity.type
_entity.pdbx_description
1 polymer ?
#
loop_
_entity_poly.entity_id
_entity_poly.type
_entity_poly.pdbx_seq_one_letter_code
_entity_poly.pdbx_strand_id
1 'polypeptide(L)'
;MKLKLLFLFFLAFGLAGWIAAFNKPDKQDHLSSFMTYNYVKSVVWYHSRGKLKELEGIILNEDLSDEEAIKRKIKNMLKHRTSVYLREFNSLDAPIQNIGNHYEEMFEFTPFLNDVYEVVFSDKNVHIKLSLIADIMEAYQTKANNQLLELMSNKEARL
;
A
#
# COMPACT_ATOMS: atom_id res chain seq x y z
N MET A 1 -16.50 18.60 57.68
CA MET A 1 -16.76 19.50 56.53
C MET A 1 -15.63 19.52 55.52
N LYS A 2 -14.35 19.67 55.94
CA LYS A 2 -13.18 19.78 55.03
C LYS A 2 -12.97 18.57 54.10
N LEU A 3 -13.21 17.35 54.57
CA LEU A 3 -13.04 16.12 53.76
C LEU A 3 -14.09 15.97 52.65
N LYS A 4 -15.34 16.41 52.89
CA LYS A 4 -16.41 16.41 51.88
C LYS A 4 -16.13 17.42 50.77
N LEU A 5 -15.56 18.58 51.12
CA LEU A 5 -15.13 19.59 50.14
C LEU A 5 -13.99 19.07 49.26
N LEU A 6 -13.02 18.36 49.87
CA LEU A 6 -11.90 17.75 49.13
C LEU A 6 -12.41 16.71 48.12
N PHE A 7 -13.35 15.86 48.54
CA PHE A 7 -13.93 14.82 47.69
C PHE A 7 -14.74 15.41 46.52
N LEU A 8 -15.49 16.48 46.76
CA LEU A 8 -16.19 17.23 45.71
C LEU A 8 -15.23 17.86 44.71
N PHE A 9 -14.10 18.39 45.19
CA PHE A 9 -13.05 18.91 44.30
C PHE A 9 -12.44 17.81 43.44
N PHE A 10 -12.10 16.65 44.01
CA PHE A 10 -11.59 15.51 43.23
C PHE A 10 -12.59 15.00 42.21
N LEU A 11 -13.89 14.96 42.55
CA LEU A 11 -14.96 14.60 41.63
C LEU A 11 -15.08 15.61 40.48
N ALA A 12 -15.04 16.91 40.77
CA ALA A 12 -15.15 17.96 39.76
C ALA A 12 -13.95 17.94 38.80
N PHE A 13 -12.72 17.80 39.32
CA PHE A 13 -11.52 17.71 38.49
C PHE A 13 -11.45 16.39 37.70
N GLY A 14 -11.87 15.27 38.30
CA GLY A 14 -11.98 13.99 37.61
C GLY A 14 -12.96 14.06 36.45
N LEU A 15 -14.17 14.58 36.69
CA LEU A 15 -15.21 14.73 35.66
C LEU A 15 -14.80 15.72 34.56
N ALA A 16 -14.11 16.82 34.89
CA ALA A 16 -13.58 17.75 33.90
C ALA A 16 -12.54 17.07 32.98
N GLY A 17 -11.69 16.20 33.54
CA GLY A 17 -10.75 15.39 32.75
C GLY A 17 -11.44 14.42 31.78
N TRP A 18 -12.52 13.77 32.23
CA TRP A 18 -13.32 12.90 31.36
C TRP A 18 -14.03 13.68 30.25
N ILE A 19 -14.61 14.84 30.55
CA ILE A 19 -15.26 15.70 29.54
C ILE A 19 -14.24 16.18 28.50
N ALA A 20 -13.01 16.53 28.91
CA ALA A 20 -11.94 16.90 27.98
C ALA A 20 -11.50 15.72 27.10
N ALA A 21 -11.48 14.50 27.64
CA ALA A 21 -11.16 13.29 26.87
C ALA A 21 -12.25 12.95 25.85
N PHE A 22 -13.53 13.05 26.22
CA PHE A 22 -14.66 12.82 25.31
C PHE A 22 -14.81 13.89 24.22
N ASN A 23 -14.37 15.12 24.49
CA ASN A 23 -14.38 16.23 23.52
C ASN A 23 -13.11 16.30 22.67
N LYS A 24 -12.15 15.40 22.87
CA LYS A 24 -10.99 15.33 21.98
C LYS A 24 -11.49 14.86 20.61
N PRO A 25 -11.25 15.61 19.53
CA PRO A 25 -11.69 15.16 18.22
C PRO A 25 -11.05 13.80 17.91
N ASP A 26 -11.84 12.85 17.43
CA ASP A 26 -11.37 11.64 16.73
C ASP A 26 -10.77 12.06 15.36
N LYS A 27 -9.80 12.96 15.40
CA LYS A 27 -8.99 13.26 14.22
C LYS A 27 -8.04 12.08 14.10
N GLN A 28 -8.25 11.26 13.06
CA GLN A 28 -7.16 10.47 12.52
C GLN A 28 -5.97 11.41 12.38
N ASP A 29 -4.83 11.05 12.96
CA ASP A 29 -3.65 11.88 12.87
C ASP A 29 -3.29 12.02 11.39
N HIS A 30 -3.38 13.27 10.89
CA HIS A 30 -2.98 13.59 9.52
C HIS A 30 -1.53 13.18 9.31
N LEU A 31 -1.30 12.27 8.37
CA LEU A 31 0.03 11.74 8.11
C LEU A 31 0.91 12.84 7.50
N SER A 32 2.17 12.93 7.93
CA SER A 32 3.15 13.77 7.21
C SER A 32 3.47 13.17 5.84
N SER A 33 4.03 13.96 4.92
CA SER A 33 4.39 13.46 3.58
C SER A 33 5.44 12.35 3.68
N PHE A 34 6.41 12.50 4.59
CA PHE A 34 7.40 11.47 4.88
C PHE A 34 6.78 10.18 5.45
N MET A 35 5.84 10.28 6.41
CA MET A 35 5.15 9.10 6.94
C MET A 35 4.32 8.40 5.86
N THR A 36 3.60 9.18 5.06
CA THR A 36 2.77 8.69 3.95
C THR A 36 3.62 7.93 2.93
N TYR A 37 4.72 8.54 2.47
CA TYR A 37 5.64 7.91 1.51
C TYR A 37 6.18 6.57 2.02
N ASN A 38 6.69 6.54 3.25
CA ASN A 38 7.25 5.32 3.83
C ASN A 38 6.20 4.23 4.05
N TYR A 39 4.98 4.62 4.43
CA TYR A 39 3.88 3.70 4.60
C TYR A 39 3.49 3.05 3.26
N VAL A 40 3.24 3.85 2.22
CA VAL A 40 2.92 3.35 0.87
C VAL A 40 4.01 2.41 0.37
N LYS A 41 5.28 2.82 0.43
CA LYS A 41 6.42 2.00 0.03
C LYS A 41 6.45 0.65 0.76
N SER A 42 6.25 0.66 2.07
CA SER A 42 6.31 -0.54 2.90
C SER A 42 5.17 -1.51 2.59
N VAL A 43 3.95 -1.00 2.42
CA VAL A 43 2.77 -1.81 2.08
C VAL A 43 2.94 -2.43 0.69
N VAL A 44 3.37 -1.66 -0.31
CA VAL A 44 3.59 -2.21 -1.66
C VAL A 44 4.64 -3.30 -1.65
N TRP A 45 5.76 -3.09 -0.96
CA TRP A 45 6.80 -4.10 -0.80
C TRP A 45 6.31 -5.36 -0.07
N TYR A 46 5.47 -5.22 0.96
CA TYR A 46 4.88 -6.37 1.64
C TYR A 46 3.98 -7.18 0.71
N HIS A 47 3.10 -6.51 -0.05
CA HIS A 47 2.19 -7.17 -0.98
C HIS A 47 2.90 -7.82 -2.18
N SER A 48 4.09 -7.34 -2.56
CA SER A 48 4.91 -7.91 -3.63
C SER A 48 5.25 -9.38 -3.38
N ARG A 49 5.59 -9.72 -2.13
CA ARG A 49 5.93 -11.09 -1.72
C ARG A 49 4.76 -12.04 -1.85
N GLY A 50 3.57 -11.59 -1.48
CA GLY A 50 2.33 -12.37 -1.66
C GLY A 50 1.99 -12.60 -3.14
N LYS A 51 2.17 -11.59 -3.99
CA LYS A 51 1.99 -11.72 -5.45
C LYS A 51 2.96 -12.74 -6.05
N LEU A 52 4.23 -12.71 -5.66
CA LEU A 52 5.23 -13.68 -6.12
C LEU A 52 4.88 -15.12 -5.73
N LYS A 53 4.37 -15.34 -4.51
CA LYS A 53 3.94 -16.69 -4.09
C LYS A 53 2.73 -17.22 -4.85
N GLU A 54 1.77 -16.36 -5.19
CA GLU A 54 0.66 -16.79 -6.05
C GLU A 54 1.09 -17.01 -7.50
N LEU A 55 2.01 -16.20 -8.04
CA LEU A 55 2.60 -16.44 -9.36
C LEU A 55 3.36 -17.77 -9.39
N GLU A 56 4.15 -18.08 -8.37
CA GLU A 56 4.80 -19.38 -8.20
C GLU A 56 3.78 -20.52 -8.26
N GLY A 57 2.66 -20.38 -7.56
CA GLY A 57 1.56 -21.35 -7.60
C GLY A 57 0.98 -21.54 -9.01
N ILE A 58 0.80 -20.46 -9.77
CA ILE A 58 0.31 -20.54 -11.17
C ILE A 58 1.34 -21.21 -12.07
N ILE A 59 2.61 -20.82 -11.99
CA ILE A 59 3.68 -21.32 -12.86
C ILE A 59 3.96 -22.81 -12.62
N LEU A 60 3.85 -23.28 -11.37
CA LEU A 60 4.16 -24.67 -11.01
C LEU A 60 3.02 -25.65 -11.30
N ASN A 61 1.77 -25.22 -11.14
CA ASN A 61 0.63 -26.14 -11.07
C ASN A 61 -0.29 -26.09 -12.30
N GLU A 62 -0.16 -25.08 -13.16
CA GLU A 62 -1.03 -24.91 -14.31
C GLU A 62 -0.37 -25.40 -15.61
N ASP A 63 -1.20 -25.83 -16.55
CA ASP A 63 -0.75 -26.05 -17.91
C ASP A 63 -0.58 -24.70 -18.62
N LEU A 64 0.66 -24.38 -18.99
CA LEU A 64 1.01 -23.14 -19.67
C LEU A 64 0.75 -23.17 -21.18
N SER A 65 0.20 -24.27 -21.72
CA SER A 65 -0.13 -24.40 -23.14
C SER A 65 -1.27 -23.47 -23.58
N ASP A 66 -2.24 -23.17 -22.71
CA ASP A 66 -3.27 -22.15 -22.93
C ASP A 66 -2.80 -20.78 -22.42
N GLU A 67 -1.92 -20.16 -23.21
CA GLU A 67 -1.28 -18.89 -22.90
C GLU A 67 -2.31 -17.79 -22.55
N GLU A 68 -3.41 -17.71 -23.28
CA GLU A 68 -4.43 -16.68 -23.07
C GLU A 68 -5.22 -16.88 -21.77
N ALA A 69 -5.54 -18.13 -21.40
CA ALA A 69 -6.14 -18.42 -20.09
C ALA A 69 -5.21 -18.04 -18.93
N ILE A 70 -3.92 -18.37 -19.04
CA ILE A 70 -2.93 -18.05 -18.02
C ILE A 70 -2.69 -16.55 -17.91
N LYS A 71 -2.60 -15.82 -19.03
CA LYS A 71 -2.51 -14.35 -19.02
C LYS A 71 -3.70 -13.73 -18.28
N ARG A 72 -4.93 -14.17 -18.58
CA ARG A 72 -6.14 -13.69 -17.88
C ARG A 72 -6.07 -13.96 -16.38
N LYS A 73 -5.65 -15.17 -15.97
CA LYS A 73 -5.53 -15.56 -14.56
C LYS A 73 -4.51 -14.68 -13.81
N ILE A 74 -3.31 -14.53 -14.38
CA ILE A 74 -2.24 -13.68 -13.82
C ILE A 74 -2.70 -12.22 -13.72
N LYS A 75 -3.32 -11.68 -14.77
CA LYS A 75 -3.87 -10.31 -14.77
C LYS A 75 -4.85 -10.10 -13.65
N ASN A 76 -5.82 -11.01 -13.52
CA ASN A 76 -6.87 -10.90 -12.53
C ASN A 76 -6.30 -10.97 -11.11
N MET A 77 -5.37 -11.90 -10.86
CA MET A 77 -4.68 -12.03 -9.58
C MET A 77 -3.91 -10.75 -9.23
N LEU A 78 -3.07 -10.26 -10.15
CA LEU A 78 -2.24 -9.07 -9.91
C LEU A 78 -3.10 -7.82 -9.73
N LYS A 79 -4.15 -7.63 -10.56
CA LYS A 79 -5.09 -6.51 -10.41
C LYS A 79 -5.82 -6.56 -9.08
N HIS A 80 -6.35 -7.73 -8.71
CA HIS A 80 -7.09 -7.89 -7.47
C HIS A 80 -6.20 -7.54 -6.27
N ARG A 81 -5.01 -8.15 -6.18
CA ARG A 81 -4.05 -7.87 -5.10
C ARG A 81 -3.59 -6.42 -5.05
N THR A 82 -3.45 -5.76 -6.20
CA THR A 82 -3.12 -4.33 -6.27
C THR A 82 -4.28 -3.47 -5.75
N SER A 83 -5.52 -3.75 -6.18
CA SER A 83 -6.69 -2.96 -5.82
C SER A 83 -6.98 -2.89 -4.32
N VAL A 84 -6.54 -3.90 -3.56
CA VAL A 84 -6.72 -3.95 -2.09
C VAL A 84 -5.94 -2.83 -1.42
N TYR A 85 -4.63 -2.74 -1.64
CA TYR A 85 -3.82 -1.70 -1.00
C TYR A 85 -4.05 -0.31 -1.60
N LEU A 86 -4.42 -0.20 -2.88
CA LEU A 86 -4.76 1.11 -3.47
C LEU A 86 -5.98 1.74 -2.79
N ARG A 87 -6.96 0.92 -2.41
CA ARG A 87 -8.13 1.37 -1.66
C ARG A 87 -7.75 1.83 -0.25
N GLU A 88 -6.88 1.07 0.42
CA GLU A 88 -6.31 1.45 1.72
C GLU A 88 -5.59 2.80 1.62
N PHE A 89 -4.75 2.97 0.61
CA PHE A 89 -4.05 4.23 0.35
C PHE A 89 -5.02 5.40 0.15
N ASN A 90 -6.07 5.23 -0.64
CA ASN A 90 -7.07 6.27 -0.85
C ASN A 90 -7.88 6.63 0.41
N SER A 91 -7.89 5.77 1.42
CA SER A 91 -8.57 6.03 2.69
C SER A 91 -7.71 6.77 3.72
N LEU A 92 -6.41 7.00 3.44
CA LEU A 92 -5.51 7.68 4.35
C LEU A 92 -5.84 9.18 4.42
N ASP A 93 -5.86 9.72 5.65
CA ASP A 93 -5.72 11.16 5.86
C ASP A 93 -4.26 11.56 5.64
N ALA A 94 -3.91 11.78 4.38
CA ALA A 94 -2.57 12.07 3.92
C ALA A 94 -2.51 13.45 3.23
N PRO A 95 -1.31 14.02 3.04
CA PRO A 95 -1.18 15.32 2.39
C PRO A 95 -1.76 15.30 0.99
N ILE A 96 -1.71 14.15 0.30
CA ILE A 96 -2.25 13.95 -1.04
C ILE A 96 -3.52 13.10 -0.95
N GLN A 97 -4.65 13.68 -1.37
CA GLN A 97 -5.90 12.94 -1.48
C GLN A 97 -5.80 11.89 -2.58
N ASN A 98 -6.45 10.74 -2.37
CA ASN A 98 -6.50 9.65 -3.33
C ASN A 98 -5.11 9.20 -3.82
N ILE A 99 -4.14 9.12 -2.90
CA ILE A 99 -2.77 8.70 -3.20
C ILE A 99 -2.66 7.33 -3.88
N GLY A 100 -3.60 6.42 -3.63
CA GLY A 100 -3.68 5.15 -4.36
C GLY A 100 -3.88 5.35 -5.85
N ASN A 101 -4.76 6.26 -6.28
CA ASN A 101 -4.96 6.54 -7.71
C ASN A 101 -3.67 7.09 -8.35
N HIS A 102 -3.01 8.02 -7.67
CA HIS A 102 -1.72 8.54 -8.12
C HIS A 102 -0.66 7.45 -8.21
N TYR A 103 -0.59 6.54 -7.23
CA TYR A 103 0.34 5.43 -7.25
C TYR A 103 0.07 4.45 -8.41
N GLU A 104 -1.20 4.18 -8.72
CA GLU A 104 -1.57 3.33 -9.85
C GLU A 104 -1.09 3.89 -11.19
N GLU A 105 -1.24 5.20 -11.39
CA GLU A 105 -0.74 5.90 -12.57
C GLU A 105 0.79 5.81 -12.67
N MET A 106 1.50 6.04 -11.56
CA MET A 106 2.97 5.97 -11.48
C MET A 106 3.53 4.56 -11.71
N PHE A 107 2.79 3.53 -11.28
CA PHE A 107 3.23 2.14 -11.37
C PHE A 107 3.15 1.55 -12.79
N GLU A 108 2.35 2.14 -13.68
CA GLU A 108 2.23 1.69 -15.08
C GLU A 108 1.92 0.19 -15.22
N PHE A 109 0.77 -0.23 -14.69
CA PHE A 109 0.41 -1.65 -14.56
C PHE A 109 0.41 -2.44 -15.89
N THR A 110 0.03 -1.83 -17.00
CA THR A 110 -0.04 -2.51 -18.30
C THR A 110 1.36 -2.90 -18.83
N PRO A 111 2.33 -1.96 -18.93
CA PRO A 111 3.72 -2.33 -19.20
C PRO A 111 4.28 -3.41 -18.27
N PHE A 112 4.11 -3.24 -16.96
CA PHE A 112 4.54 -4.23 -15.97
C PHE A 112 4.00 -5.64 -16.26
N LEU A 113 2.72 -5.74 -16.60
CA LEU A 113 2.07 -7.01 -16.88
C LEU A 113 2.62 -7.68 -18.13
N ASN A 114 2.97 -6.91 -19.17
CA ASN A 114 3.58 -7.44 -20.38
C ASN A 114 4.96 -8.05 -20.08
N ASP A 115 5.80 -7.35 -19.32
CA ASP A 115 7.12 -7.84 -18.93
C ASP A 115 7.03 -9.14 -18.12
N VAL A 116 6.04 -9.24 -17.23
CA VAL A 116 5.76 -10.48 -16.48
C VAL A 116 5.38 -11.62 -17.42
N TYR A 117 4.55 -11.37 -18.44
CA TYR A 117 4.16 -12.40 -19.39
C TYR A 117 5.34 -12.93 -20.20
N GLU A 118 6.21 -12.04 -20.68
CA GLU A 118 7.41 -12.44 -21.42
C GLU A 118 8.27 -13.42 -20.60
N VAL A 119 8.42 -13.17 -19.30
CA VAL A 119 9.16 -14.08 -18.42
C VAL A 119 8.39 -15.37 -18.17
N VAL A 120 7.09 -15.31 -17.87
CA VAL A 120 6.26 -16.51 -17.57
C VAL A 120 6.28 -17.51 -18.73
N PHE A 121 6.20 -17.04 -19.97
CA PHE A 121 6.15 -17.90 -21.16
C PHE A 121 7.53 -18.16 -21.80
N SER A 122 8.61 -17.67 -21.19
CA SER A 122 9.97 -18.01 -21.63
C SER A 122 10.31 -19.49 -21.41
N ASP A 123 11.38 -19.97 -22.05
CA ASP A 123 11.93 -21.33 -21.90
C ASP A 123 12.71 -21.56 -20.59
N LYS A 124 12.78 -20.53 -19.73
CA LYS A 124 13.54 -20.56 -18.48
C LYS A 124 12.89 -21.49 -17.45
N ASN A 125 13.70 -22.03 -16.54
CA ASN A 125 13.16 -22.77 -15.41
C ASN A 125 12.39 -21.86 -14.44
N VAL A 126 11.51 -22.46 -13.63
CA VAL A 126 10.61 -21.74 -12.72
C VAL A 126 11.36 -20.83 -11.75
N HIS A 127 12.48 -21.28 -11.19
CA HIS A 127 13.25 -20.47 -10.24
C HIS A 127 13.80 -19.20 -10.89
N ILE A 128 14.36 -19.31 -12.10
CA ILE A 128 14.85 -18.15 -12.86
C ILE A 128 13.68 -17.21 -13.22
N LYS A 129 12.54 -17.77 -13.65
CA LYS A 129 11.33 -16.96 -13.94
C LYS A 129 10.90 -16.13 -12.74
N LEU A 130 10.82 -16.75 -11.56
CA LEU A 130 10.43 -16.05 -10.33
C LEU A 130 11.43 -14.97 -9.91
N SER A 131 12.73 -15.24 -10.06
CA SER A 131 13.77 -14.23 -9.82
C SER A 131 13.60 -13.02 -10.74
N LEU A 132 13.45 -13.25 -12.04
CA LEU A 132 13.29 -12.16 -13.02
C LEU A 132 11.99 -11.38 -12.79
N ILE A 133 10.89 -12.04 -12.45
CA ILE A 133 9.63 -11.38 -12.11
C ILE A 133 9.78 -10.53 -10.84
N ALA A 134 10.56 -10.99 -9.85
CA ALA A 134 10.85 -10.20 -8.66
C ALA A 134 11.64 -8.93 -9.01
N ASP A 135 12.65 -9.04 -9.87
CA ASP A 135 13.45 -7.91 -10.34
C ASP A 135 12.60 -6.89 -11.12
N ILE A 136 11.73 -7.38 -12.02
CA ILE A 136 10.74 -6.55 -12.74
C ILE A 136 9.85 -5.82 -11.74
N MET A 137 9.28 -6.54 -10.78
CA MET A 137 8.38 -5.95 -9.80
C MET A 137 9.09 -4.88 -8.96
N GLU A 138 10.33 -5.10 -8.55
CA GLU A 138 11.15 -4.12 -7.83
C GLU A 138 11.46 -2.88 -8.69
N ALA A 139 11.77 -3.06 -9.98
CA ALA A 139 12.05 -1.94 -10.89
C ALA A 139 10.84 -0.99 -11.02
N TYR A 140 9.64 -1.54 -11.28
CA TYR A 140 8.42 -0.73 -11.38
C TYR A 140 8.04 -0.09 -10.04
N GLN A 141 8.19 -0.81 -8.92
CA GLN A 141 7.98 -0.24 -7.59
C GLN A 141 8.94 0.91 -7.30
N THR A 142 10.22 0.75 -7.63
CA THR A 142 11.25 1.78 -7.41
C THR A 142 10.95 3.03 -8.22
N LYS A 143 10.59 2.87 -9.50
CA LYS A 143 10.18 3.99 -10.36
C LYS A 143 8.98 4.74 -9.75
N ALA A 144 7.92 4.02 -9.39
CA ALA A 144 6.73 4.62 -8.80
C ALA A 144 7.00 5.30 -7.45
N ASN A 145 7.83 4.67 -6.60
CA ASN A 145 8.21 5.23 -5.30
C ASN A 145 9.03 6.51 -5.46
N ASN A 146 9.91 6.60 -6.46
CA ASN A 146 10.68 7.82 -6.72
C ASN A 146 9.76 8.97 -7.17
N GLN A 147 8.80 8.69 -8.05
CA GLN A 147 7.80 9.67 -8.48
C GLN A 147 6.91 10.11 -7.32
N LEU A 148 6.51 9.17 -6.45
CA LEU A 148 5.73 9.48 -5.26
C LEU A 148 6.52 10.36 -4.29
N LEU A 149 7.80 10.06 -4.06
CA LEU A 149 8.67 10.86 -3.20
C LEU A 149 8.78 12.30 -3.72
N GLU A 150 9.01 12.47 -5.02
CA GLU A 150 9.05 13.79 -5.65
C GLU A 150 7.74 14.55 -5.46
N LEU A 151 6.60 13.88 -5.68
CA LEU A 151 5.28 14.46 -5.47
C LEU A 151 5.06 14.90 -4.02
N MET A 152 5.53 14.10 -3.06
CA MET A 152 5.45 14.39 -1.63
C MET A 152 6.34 15.58 -1.22
N SER A 153 7.59 15.61 -1.69
CA SER A 153 8.54 16.70 -1.40
C SER A 153 8.09 18.03 -2.01
N ASN A 154 7.54 18.02 -3.23
CA ASN A 154 7.01 19.23 -3.86
C ASN A 154 5.80 19.82 -3.12
N LYS A 155 5.07 19.00 -2.35
CA LYS A 155 3.93 19.46 -1.56
C LYS A 155 4.37 20.10 -0.24
N GLU A 156 5.40 19.55 0.42
CA GLU A 156 6.02 20.17 1.60
C GLU A 156 6.61 21.55 1.26
N ALA A 157 7.15 21.75 0.06
CA ALA A 157 7.69 23.03 -0.38
C ALA A 157 6.63 24.12 -0.68
N ARG A 158 5.33 23.76 -0.73
CA ARG A 158 4.21 24.67 -1.06
C ARG A 158 3.30 24.98 0.14
N LEU A 159 3.54 24.36 1.29
CA LEU A 159 2.87 24.63 2.57
C LEU A 159 3.71 25.61 3.40
#